data_AF-A0A939JEJ8-F1
#
_entry.id   AF-A0A939JEJ8-F1
#
_cell.length_a   1.000
_cell.length_b   1.000
_cell.length_c   1.000
_cell.angle_alpha   90.00
_cell.angle_beta   90.00
_cell.angle_gamma   90.00
#
_symmetry.space_group_name_H-M   'P 1'
#
loop_
_entity.id
_entity.type
_entity.pdbx_description
1 polymer ?
#
loop_
_entity_poly.entity_id
_entity_poly.type
_entity_poly.pdbx_seq_one_letter_code
_entity_poly.pdbx_strand_id
1 'polypeptide(L)'
;MSWLVTGDAVVLGLQPAKLPSRALALLIDLVCVWVVYIAISVGLLAATASMDEAASAALAVAMFLLVLVGAPIAVETLSHGRSLGKLACGLRVVRDDGGPIRFRHALVRGAIGVVEILMTFGVVACIASLVSARG
;
A
#
# COMPACT_ATOMS: atom_id res chain seq x y z
N MET A 1 1.32 -13.14 21.11
CA MET A 1 -0.07 -12.67 21.28
C MET A 1 -0.02 -11.22 21.72
N SER A 2 -0.52 -10.27 20.93
CA SER A 2 -0.57 -8.86 21.34
C SER A 2 -1.94 -8.58 21.96
N TRP A 3 -1.98 -8.48 23.29
CA TRP A 3 -3.20 -8.10 24.01
C TRP A 3 -3.41 -6.60 23.83
N LEU A 4 -4.50 -6.25 23.15
CA LEU A 4 -4.90 -4.87 22.98
C LEU A 4 -6.12 -4.60 23.85
N VAL A 5 -6.04 -3.58 24.70
CA VAL A 5 -7.18 -3.14 25.51
C VAL A 5 -7.85 -1.95 24.80
N THR A 6 -9.14 -2.07 24.47
CA THR A 6 -9.92 -0.95 23.89
C THR A 6 -10.26 0.09 24.95
N GLY A 7 -10.84 1.23 24.54
CA GLY A 7 -11.34 2.27 25.45
C GLY A 7 -12.42 1.76 26.44
N ASP A 8 -13.08 0.65 26.12
CA ASP A 8 -14.07 -0.02 26.97
C ASP A 8 -13.45 -1.09 27.89
N ALA A 9 -12.11 -1.10 28.04
CA ALA A 9 -11.35 -2.10 28.77
C ALA A 9 -11.50 -3.56 28.26
N VAL A 10 -11.95 -3.74 27.01
CA VAL A 10 -12.10 -5.07 26.39
C VAL A 10 -10.81 -5.47 25.69
N VAL A 11 -10.32 -6.67 26.02
CA VAL A 11 -9.12 -7.22 25.39
C VAL A 11 -9.47 -7.81 24.02
N LEU A 12 -9.00 -7.18 22.95
CA LEU A 12 -9.07 -7.72 21.59
C LEU A 12 -7.85 -8.61 21.33
N GLY A 13 -8.13 -9.89 21.07
CA GLY A 13 -7.14 -10.87 20.61
C GLY A 13 -6.94 -10.78 19.10
N LEU A 14 -6.28 -9.72 18.62
CA LEU A 14 -5.88 -9.65 17.21
C LEU A 14 -4.71 -10.59 16.96
N GLN A 15 -4.80 -11.42 15.92
CA GLN A 15 -3.70 -12.24 15.44
C GLN A 15 -2.97 -11.47 14.33
N PRO A 16 -1.72 -11.01 14.55
CA PRO A 16 -0.94 -10.39 13.50
C PRO A 16 -0.72 -11.37 12.35
N ALA A 17 -0.84 -10.87 11.12
CA ALA A 17 -0.58 -11.66 9.93
C ALA A 17 0.91 -12.01 9.84
N LYS A 18 1.21 -13.27 9.49
CA LYS A 18 2.59 -13.75 9.32
C LYS A 18 3.23 -13.11 8.07
N LEU A 19 4.57 -13.02 8.06
CA LEU A 19 5.34 -12.45 6.94
C LEU A 19 4.91 -12.99 5.55
N PRO A 20 4.72 -14.31 5.32
CA PRO A 20 4.39 -14.81 3.99
C PRO A 20 3.04 -14.32 3.46
N SER A 21 2.00 -14.24 4.30
CA SER A 21 0.69 -13.76 3.85
C SER A 21 0.69 -12.25 3.61
N ARG A 22 1.47 -11.48 4.39
CA ARG A 22 1.69 -10.05 4.14
C ARG A 22 2.44 -9.82 2.83
N ALA A 23 3.49 -10.60 2.57
CA ALA A 23 4.27 -10.53 1.34
C ALA A 23 3.44 -10.91 0.11
N LEU A 24 2.62 -11.96 0.21
CA LEU A 24 1.73 -12.38 -0.89
C LEU A 24 0.67 -11.31 -1.19
N ALA A 25 0.02 -10.76 -0.16
CA ALA A 25 -0.95 -9.68 -0.33
C ALA A 25 -0.30 -8.46 -1.00
N LEU A 26 0.91 -8.09 -0.57
CA LEU A 26 1.68 -7.01 -1.18
C LEU A 26 2.03 -7.30 -2.64
N LEU A 27 2.46 -8.53 -2.96
CA LEU A 27 2.80 -8.92 -4.32
C LEU A 27 1.60 -8.79 -5.26
N ILE A 28 0.43 -9.25 -4.83
CA ILE A 28 -0.81 -9.12 -5.61
C ILE A 28 -1.15 -7.64 -5.82
N ASP A 29 -1.11 -6.83 -4.75
CA ASP A 29 -1.37 -5.39 -4.86
C ASP A 29 -0.38 -4.70 -5.81
N LEU A 30 0.91 -5.05 -5.73
CA LEU A 30 1.97 -4.50 -6.56
C LEU A 30 1.74 -4.87 -8.03
N VAL A 31 1.44 -6.13 -8.33
CA VAL A 31 1.12 -6.58 -9.70
C VAL A 31 -0.08 -5.80 -10.24
N CYS A 32 -1.16 -5.67 -9.47
CA CYS A 32 -2.34 -4.91 -9.89
C CYS A 32 -2.00 -3.44 -10.20
N VAL A 33 -1.26 -2.77 -9.32
CA VAL A 33 -0.88 -1.36 -9.49
C VAL A 33 0.04 -1.18 -10.69
N TRP A 34 1.03 -2.06 -10.89
CA TRP A 34 1.93 -2.00 -12.03
C TRP A 34 1.23 -2.28 -13.36
N VAL A 35 0.30 -3.22 -13.40
CA VAL A 35 -0.52 -3.47 -14.60
C VAL A 35 -1.32 -2.22 -14.97
N VAL A 36 -1.96 -1.58 -13.99
CA VAL A 36 -2.70 -0.32 -14.22
C VAL A 36 -1.76 0.80 -14.67
N TYR A 37 -0.61 0.96 -14.03
CA TYR A 37 0.40 1.94 -14.38
C TYR A 37 0.89 1.78 -15.82
N ILE A 38 1.25 0.56 -16.23
CA ILE A 38 1.71 0.26 -17.59
C ILE A 38 0.57 0.49 -18.60
N ALA A 39 -0.66 0.05 -18.31
CA ALA A 39 -1.80 0.25 -19.20
C ALA A 39 -2.08 1.75 -19.45
N ILE A 40 -2.08 2.56 -18.39
CA ILE A 40 -2.23 4.01 -18.51
C ILE A 40 -1.04 4.61 -19.27
N SER A 41 0.19 4.19 -18.98
CA SER A 41 1.40 4.68 -19.65
C SER A 41 1.33 4.47 -21.17
N VAL A 42 0.91 3.28 -21.61
CA VAL A 42 0.77 2.94 -23.02
C VAL A 42 -0.32 3.79 -23.69
N GLY A 43 -1.46 3.99 -23.03
CA GLY A 43 -2.50 4.88 -23.52
C GLY A 43 -2.03 6.33 -23.65
N LEU A 44 -1.19 6.78 -22.72
CA LEU A 44 -0.67 8.14 -22.68
C LEU A 44 0.36 8.41 -23.77
N LEU A 45 1.20 7.43 -24.12
CA LEU A 45 2.18 7.54 -25.20
C LEU A 45 1.54 7.99 -26.52
N ALA A 46 0.33 7.49 -26.83
CA ALA A 46 -0.40 7.90 -28.02
C ALA A 46 -1.01 9.31 -27.89
N ALA A 47 -1.40 9.71 -26.67
CA ALA A 47 -2.07 10.99 -26.40
C ALA A 47 -1.11 12.17 -26.25
N THR A 48 0.16 11.93 -25.91
CA THR A 48 1.14 12.98 -25.61
C THR A 48 2.11 13.27 -26.75
N ALA A 49 1.95 12.64 -27.91
CA ALA A 49 2.89 12.72 -29.03
C ALA A 49 3.10 14.16 -29.56
N SER A 50 2.15 15.06 -29.35
CA SER A 50 2.20 16.47 -29.76
C SER A 50 2.49 17.44 -28.60
N MET A 51 2.70 16.95 -27.38
CA MET A 51 3.00 17.80 -26.23
C MET A 51 4.47 18.19 -26.19
N ASP A 52 4.77 19.32 -25.55
CA ASP A 52 6.15 19.68 -25.24
C ASP A 52 6.76 18.77 -24.15
N GLU A 53 8.09 18.84 -24.03
CA GLU A 53 8.85 18.02 -23.10
C GLU A 53 8.51 18.32 -21.63
N ALA A 54 8.21 19.58 -21.30
CA ALA A 54 7.88 19.97 -19.93
C ALA A 54 6.53 19.40 -19.49
N ALA A 55 5.51 19.47 -20.36
CA ALA A 55 4.18 18.94 -20.11
C ALA A 55 4.20 17.40 -20.00
N SER A 56 4.93 16.73 -20.90
CA SER A 56 5.08 15.27 -20.84
C SER A 56 5.82 14.81 -19.58
N ALA A 57 6.87 15.52 -19.15
CA ALA A 57 7.56 15.25 -17.90
C ALA A 57 6.67 15.47 -16.67
N ALA A 58 5.93 16.58 -16.62
CA ALA A 58 4.99 16.88 -15.54
C ALA A 58 3.90 15.79 -15.42
N LEU A 59 3.38 15.35 -16.56
CA LEU A 59 2.38 14.30 -16.63
C LEU A 59 2.95 12.93 -16.20
N ALA A 60 4.18 12.59 -16.56
CA ALA A 60 4.85 11.37 -16.10
C ALA A 60 5.02 11.36 -14.57
N VAL A 61 5.46 12.49 -13.99
CA VAL A 61 5.58 12.63 -12.53
C VAL A 61 4.22 12.54 -11.84
N ALA A 62 3.21 13.22 -12.38
CA ALA A 62 1.84 13.15 -11.84
C ALA A 62 1.29 11.72 -11.90
N MET A 63 1.51 11.02 -13.00
CA MET A 63 1.04 9.64 -13.19
C MET A 63 1.75 8.67 -12.24
N PHE A 64 3.07 8.80 -12.07
CA PHE A 64 3.82 8.06 -11.06
C PHE A 64 3.25 8.30 -9.65
N LEU A 65 3.08 9.55 -9.24
CA LEU A 65 2.57 9.87 -7.91
C LEU A 65 1.12 9.42 -7.71
N LEU A 66 0.24 9.66 -8.68
CA LEU A 66 -1.19 9.35 -8.53
C LEU A 66 -1.46 7.85 -8.60
N VAL A 67 -0.76 7.10 -9.45
CA VAL A 67 -1.04 5.68 -9.67
C VAL A 67 -0.24 4.79 -8.70
N LEU A 68 1.07 4.96 -8.59
CA LEU A 68 1.90 4.09 -7.73
C LEU A 68 1.80 4.44 -6.25
N VAL A 69 1.46 5.69 -5.91
CA VAL A 69 1.39 6.13 -4.50
C VAL A 69 -0.04 6.49 -4.10
N GLY A 70 -0.69 7.35 -4.89
CA GLY A 70 -2.03 7.86 -4.61
C GLY A 70 -3.10 6.77 -4.62
N ALA A 71 -3.10 5.90 -5.62
CA ALA A 71 -4.14 4.88 -5.77
C ALA A 71 -4.12 3.85 -4.64
N PRO A 72 -2.97 3.27 -4.21
CA PRO A 72 -2.94 2.41 -3.02
C PRO A 72 -3.43 3.11 -1.75
N ILE A 73 -3.05 4.38 -1.54
CA ILE A 73 -3.50 5.17 -0.38
C ILE A 73 -5.03 5.38 -0.43
N ALA A 74 -5.55 5.74 -1.60
CA ALA A 74 -6.98 5.94 -1.81
C ALA A 74 -7.75 4.64 -1.57
N VAL A 75 -7.29 3.53 -2.14
CA VAL A 75 -7.90 2.20 -1.94
C VAL A 75 -7.90 1.84 -0.46
N GLU A 76 -6.76 1.91 0.24
CA GLU A 76 -6.72 1.60 1.68
C GLU A 76 -7.61 2.51 2.53
N THR A 77 -7.69 3.79 2.17
CA THR A 77 -8.52 4.77 2.88
C THR A 77 -10.00 4.47 2.71
N LEU A 78 -10.45 4.28 1.47
CA LEU A 78 -11.87 4.05 1.14
C LEU A 78 -12.34 2.67 1.58
N SER A 79 -11.47 1.65 1.52
CA SER A 79 -11.81 0.29 1.90
C SER A 79 -11.60 -0.03 3.39
N HIS A 80 -11.20 0.97 4.18
CA HIS A 80 -10.91 0.82 5.60
C HIS A 80 -9.86 -0.27 5.89
N GLY A 81 -8.79 -0.28 5.07
CA GLY A 81 -7.62 -1.15 5.23
C GLY A 81 -7.63 -2.46 4.44
N ARG A 82 -8.47 -2.57 3.39
CA ARG A 82 -8.61 -3.77 2.54
C ARG A 82 -8.25 -3.47 1.08
N SER A 83 -7.03 -3.77 0.67
CA SER A 83 -6.64 -3.77 -0.75
C SER A 83 -6.95 -5.13 -1.40
N LEU A 84 -6.82 -5.24 -2.72
CA LEU A 84 -7.19 -6.45 -3.47
C LEU A 84 -6.41 -7.68 -2.98
N GLY A 85 -5.10 -7.57 -2.85
CA GLY A 85 -4.25 -8.65 -2.31
C GLY A 85 -4.58 -8.98 -0.87
N LYS A 86 -4.92 -7.97 -0.06
CA LYS A 86 -5.36 -8.20 1.33
C LYS A 86 -6.70 -8.94 1.37
N LEU A 87 -7.65 -8.60 0.50
CA LEU A 87 -8.92 -9.32 0.38
C LEU A 87 -8.68 -10.78 -0.02
N ALA A 88 -7.82 -11.03 -1.01
CA ALA A 88 -7.46 -12.37 -1.45
C ALA A 88 -6.81 -13.21 -0.33
N CYS A 89 -6.02 -12.58 0.55
CA CYS A 89 -5.39 -13.24 1.69
C CYS A 89 -6.22 -13.20 2.99
N GLY A 90 -7.47 -12.69 2.97
CA GLY A 90 -8.30 -12.54 4.16
C GLY A 90 -7.77 -11.54 5.20
N LEU A 91 -6.89 -10.63 4.78
CA LEU A 91 -6.22 -9.65 5.63
C LEU A 91 -6.97 -8.32 5.66
N ARG A 92 -6.82 -7.62 6.77
CA ARG A 92 -7.26 -6.23 6.91
C ARG A 92 -6.25 -5.51 7.77
N VAL A 93 -5.88 -4.30 7.35
CA VAL A 93 -5.08 -3.46 8.20
C VAL A 93 -5.96 -2.61 9.12
N VAL A 94 -5.64 -2.67 10.40
CA VAL A 94 -6.33 -1.95 11.46
C VAL A 94 -5.33 -1.08 12.20
N ARG A 95 -5.83 -0.11 12.96
CA ARG A 95 -5.00 0.69 13.87
C ARG A 95 -4.60 -0.17 15.06
N ASP A 96 -3.61 0.32 15.82
CA ASP A 96 -3.17 -0.36 17.04
C ASP A 96 -4.33 -0.51 18.03
N ASP A 97 -5.28 0.43 18.11
CA ASP A 97 -6.49 0.34 18.93
C ASP A 97 -7.63 -0.50 18.32
N GLY A 98 -7.36 -1.26 17.26
CA GLY A 98 -8.33 -2.12 16.58
C GLY A 98 -9.35 -1.38 15.72
N GLY A 99 -9.33 -0.04 15.73
CA GLY A 99 -10.21 0.79 14.92
C GLY A 99 -9.87 0.78 13.42
N PRO A 100 -10.79 1.26 12.57
CA PRO A 100 -10.55 1.37 11.14
C PRO A 100 -9.45 2.37 10.82
N ILE A 101 -8.77 2.15 9.70
CA ILE A 101 -7.79 3.10 9.16
C ILE A 101 -8.48 4.38 8.70
N ARG A 102 -7.75 5.48 8.85
CA ARG A 102 -8.12 6.82 8.36
C ARG A 102 -7.07 7.27 7.35
N PHE A 103 -7.40 8.27 6.53
CA PHE A 103 -6.50 8.82 5.51
C PHE A 103 -5.08 9.08 6.01
N ARG A 104 -4.92 9.77 7.16
CA ARG A 104 -3.60 10.06 7.73
C ARG A 104 -2.73 8.81 7.94
N HIS A 105 -3.33 7.69 8.34
CA HIS A 105 -2.59 6.45 8.59
C HIS A 105 -2.21 5.77 7.28
N ALA A 106 -3.12 5.78 6.29
CA ALA A 106 -2.85 5.28 4.95
C ALA A 106 -1.77 6.12 4.24
N LEU A 107 -1.79 7.45 4.42
CA LEU A 107 -0.81 8.37 3.85
C LEU A 107 0.61 8.09 4.37
N VAL A 108 0.78 8.01 5.70
CA VAL A 108 2.09 7.70 6.30
C VAL A 108 2.58 6.33 5.85
N ARG A 109 1.70 5.32 5.81
CA ARG A 109 2.05 4.00 5.29
C ARG A 109 2.46 4.05 3.82
N GLY A 110 1.70 4.75 2.98
CA GLY A 110 2.00 4.88 1.56
C GLY A 110 3.35 5.56 1.33
N ALA A 111 3.65 6.62 2.08
CA ALA A 111 4.93 7.31 2.02
C ALA A 111 6.11 6.40 2.40
N ILE A 112 5.99 5.64 3.49
CA ILE A 112 7.01 4.65 3.88
C ILE A 112 7.12 3.54 2.82
N GLY A 113 6.00 3.10 2.26
CA GLY A 113 5.96 2.10 1.19
C GLY A 113 6.71 2.52 -0.07
N VAL A 114 6.79 3.81 -0.40
CA VAL A 114 7.65 4.28 -1.50
C VAL A 114 9.10 3.90 -1.25
N VAL A 115 9.60 4.13 -0.03
CA VAL A 115 10.99 3.83 0.31
C VAL A 115 11.19 2.32 0.43
N GLU A 116 10.39 1.66 1.25
CA GLU A 116 10.63 0.25 1.58
C GLU A 116 10.25 -0.71 0.44
N ILE A 117 9.30 -0.35 -0.42
CA ILE A 117 8.77 -1.26 -1.45
C ILE A 117 9.20 -0.82 -2.84
N LEU A 118 8.99 0.43 -3.24
CA LEU A 118 9.33 0.89 -4.58
C LEU A 118 10.84 1.07 -4.76
N MET A 119 11.54 1.69 -3.80
CA MET A 119 12.98 1.96 -3.94
C MET A 119 13.85 0.75 -3.57
N THR A 120 13.47 -0.04 -2.56
CA THR A 120 14.29 -1.18 -2.10
C THR A 120 13.75 -2.56 -2.48
N PHE A 121 12.73 -2.61 -3.35
CA PHE A 121 12.08 -3.86 -3.77
C PHE A 121 11.62 -4.75 -2.59
N GLY A 122 11.21 -4.15 -1.48
CA GLY A 122 10.73 -4.85 -0.29
C GLY A 122 11.82 -5.44 0.60
N VAL A 123 13.10 -5.27 0.28
CA VAL A 123 14.20 -5.83 1.09
C VAL A 123 14.19 -5.28 2.50
N VAL A 124 14.06 -3.95 2.65
CA VAL A 124 14.01 -3.30 3.98
C VAL A 124 12.79 -3.79 4.76
N ALA A 125 11.62 -3.86 4.11
CA ALA A 125 10.39 -4.35 4.74
C ALA A 125 10.53 -5.80 5.23
N CYS A 126 11.14 -6.67 4.43
CA CYS A 126 11.38 -8.07 4.79
C CYS A 126 12.32 -8.19 6.00
N ILE A 127 13.44 -7.46 6.00
CA ILE A 127 14.39 -7.48 7.13
C ILE A 127 13.73 -6.94 8.41
N ALA A 128 13.05 -5.80 8.32
CA ALA A 128 12.33 -5.21 9.46
C ALA A 128 11.28 -6.18 10.03
N SER A 129 10.55 -6.86 9.16
CA SER A 129 9.56 -7.86 9.55
C SER A 129 10.18 -9.10 10.22
N LEU A 130 11.31 -9.59 9.73
CA LEU A 130 11.99 -10.75 10.30
C LEU A 130 12.61 -10.48 11.68
N VAL A 131 13.09 -9.25 11.92
CA VAL A 131 13.72 -8.85 13.19
C VAL A 131 12.67 -8.42 14.23
N SER A 132 11.47 -8.01 13.79
CA SER A 132 10.38 -7.60 14.66
C SER A 132 9.73 -8.77 15.40
N ALA A 133 9.56 -8.64 16.71
CA ALA A 133 8.80 -9.61 17.53
C ALA A 133 7.32 -9.72 17.13
N ARG A 134 6.79 -8.75 16.36
CA ARG A 134 5.41 -8.71 15.87
C ARG A 134 5.31 -9.12 14.40
N GLY A 135 6.44 -9.45 13.76
CA GLY A 135 6.57 -9.48 12.31
C GLY A 135 6.56 -8.09 11.70
#